data_AF-A0A7W8UJ28-F1
#
_entry.id   AF-A0A7W8UJ28-F1
#
_cell.length_a   1.000
_cell.length_b   1.000
_cell.length_c   1.000
_cell.angle_alpha   90.00
_cell.angle_beta   90.00
_cell.angle_gamma   90.00
#
_symmetry.space_group_name_H-M   'P 1'
#
loop_
_entity.id
_entity.type
_entity.pdbx_description
1 polymer ?
#
loop_
_entity_poly.entity_id
_entity_poly.type
_entity_poly.pdbx_seq_one_letter_code
_entity_poly.pdbx_strand_id
1 'polypeptide(L)'
;MTRKDPHFRLRIPEDLKLQIETMARENSRSITAEIVDRLQRSFAVLAETEGGLAGEIEDIRDRLGRIRDAVIAGRSEGEGK
;
A
#
# COMPACT_ATOMS: atom_id res chain seq x y z
N MET A 1 1.42 2.51 -35.65
CA MET A 1 1.26 2.88 -34.22
C MET A 1 2.44 2.29 -33.46
N THR A 2 3.46 3.10 -33.21
CA THR A 2 4.71 2.68 -32.53
C THR A 2 4.40 2.27 -31.09
N ARG A 3 4.67 1.01 -30.71
CA ARG A 3 4.65 0.60 -29.30
C ARG A 3 5.56 1.55 -28.53
N LYS A 4 4.96 2.32 -27.63
CA LYS A 4 5.57 3.45 -26.90
C LYS A 4 6.33 2.98 -25.66
N ASP A 5 6.63 1.68 -25.56
CA ASP A 5 7.31 1.10 -24.41
C ASP A 5 8.82 1.15 -24.62
N PRO A 6 9.56 1.98 -23.85
CA PRO A 6 11.01 2.00 -23.93
C PRO A 6 11.57 0.64 -23.52
N HIS A 7 12.39 0.04 -24.38
CA HIS A 7 13.12 -1.18 -24.01
C HIS A 7 14.25 -0.84 -23.04
N PHE A 8 14.13 -1.34 -21.81
CA PHE A 8 15.13 -1.15 -20.76
C PHE A 8 15.97 -2.41 -20.59
N ARG A 9 17.29 -2.29 -20.80
CA ARG A 9 18.23 -3.40 -20.55
C ARG A 9 18.70 -3.36 -19.10
N LEU A 10 18.11 -4.21 -18.28
CA LEU A 10 18.45 -4.35 -16.87
C LEU A 10 19.70 -5.24 -16.70
N ARG A 11 20.69 -4.79 -15.93
CA ARG A 11 21.80 -5.63 -15.45
C ARG A 11 21.48 -6.04 -14.02
N ILE A 12 21.31 -7.34 -13.79
CA ILE A 12 21.03 -7.91 -12.47
C ILE A 12 22.00 -9.04 -12.15
N PRO A 13 22.29 -9.26 -10.85
CA PRO A 13 22.96 -10.46 -10.38
C PRO A 13 22.24 -11.75 -10.82
N GLU A 14 22.99 -12.83 -11.00
CA GLU A 14 22.46 -14.12 -11.48
C GLU A 14 21.50 -14.77 -10.47
N ASP A 15 21.82 -14.67 -9.18
CA ASP A 15 20.97 -15.11 -8.07
C ASP A 15 19.62 -14.39 -8.07
N LEU A 16 19.61 -13.07 -8.31
CA LEU A 16 18.38 -12.30 -8.39
C LEU A 16 17.53 -12.71 -9.60
N LYS A 17 18.18 -12.95 -10.75
CA LYS A 17 17.49 -13.43 -11.95
C LYS A 17 16.77 -14.76 -11.69
N LEU A 18 17.45 -15.72 -11.05
CA LEU A 18 16.89 -17.04 -10.75
C LEU A 18 15.68 -16.96 -9.80
N GLN A 19 15.74 -16.07 -8.80
CA GLN A 19 14.62 -15.82 -7.90
C GLN A 19 13.41 -15.26 -8.66
N ILE A 20 13.62 -14.29 -9.56
CA ILE A 20 12.54 -13.71 -10.37
C ILE A 20 11.93 -14.76 -11.30
N GLU A 21 12.75 -15.62 -11.92
CA GLU A 21 12.27 -16.71 -12.78
C GLU A 21 11.40 -17.71 -12.02
N THR A 22 11.81 -18.05 -10.80
CA THR A 22 11.05 -18.95 -9.92
C THR A 22 9.70 -18.34 -9.57
N MET A 23 9.69 -17.08 -9.13
CA MET A 23 8.48 -16.36 -8.75
C MET A 23 7.54 -16.13 -9.93
N ALA A 24 8.07 -15.81 -11.11
CA ALA A 24 7.28 -15.65 -12.33
C ALA A 24 6.57 -16.96 -12.69
N ARG A 25 7.26 -18.11 -12.56
CA ARG A 25 6.67 -19.43 -12.79
C ARG A 25 5.57 -19.74 -11.78
N GLU A 26 5.80 -19.49 -10.50
CA GLU A 26 4.80 -19.68 -9.44
C GLU A 26 3.56 -18.79 -9.65
N ASN A 27 3.78 -17.54 -10.05
CA ASN A 27 2.70 -16.57 -10.32
C ASN A 27 2.04 -16.76 -11.70
N SER A 28 2.47 -17.73 -12.50
CA SER A 28 1.97 -17.98 -13.87
C SER A 28 2.05 -16.74 -14.77
N ARG A 29 3.14 -15.98 -14.67
CA ARG A 29 3.41 -14.74 -15.41
C ARG A 29 4.75 -14.81 -16.12
N SER A 30 4.98 -13.92 -17.09
CA SER A 30 6.30 -13.78 -17.70
C SER A 30 7.27 -13.10 -16.72
N ILE A 31 8.58 -13.34 -16.89
CA ILE A 31 9.64 -12.68 -16.11
C ILE A 31 9.48 -11.16 -16.17
N THR A 32 9.22 -10.61 -17.37
CA THR A 32 8.99 -9.17 -17.56
C THR A 32 7.77 -8.69 -16.77
N ALA A 33 6.67 -9.44 -16.80
CA ALA A 33 5.46 -9.08 -16.06
C ALA A 33 5.68 -9.11 -14.54
N GLU A 34 6.44 -10.09 -14.04
CA GLU A 34 6.82 -10.18 -12.62
C GLU A 34 7.71 -8.99 -12.20
N ILE A 35 8.69 -8.62 -13.03
CA ILE A 35 9.56 -7.47 -12.78
C ILE A 35 8.72 -6.19 -12.72
N VAL A 36 7.85 -5.97 -13.70
CA VAL A 36 6.99 -4.78 -13.76
C VAL A 36 6.05 -4.73 -12.56
N ASP A 37 5.39 -5.83 -12.20
CA ASP A 37 4.50 -5.92 -11.05
C ASP A 37 5.22 -5.59 -9.73
N ARG A 38 6.42 -6.15 -9.52
CA ARG A 38 7.24 -5.83 -8.33
C ARG A 38 7.65 -4.36 -8.26
N LEU A 39 8.09 -3.80 -9.39
CA LEU A 39 8.46 -2.39 -9.45
C LEU A 39 7.23 -1.50 -9.19
N GLN A 40 6.09 -1.80 -9.81
CA GLN A 40 4.84 -1.06 -9.57
C GLN A 40 4.43 -1.12 -8.09
N ARG A 41 4.50 -2.29 -7.45
CA ARG A 41 4.21 -2.42 -6.01
C ARG A 41 5.14 -1.60 -5.14
N SER A 42 6.43 -1.49 -5.49
CA SER A 42 7.36 -0.65 -4.72
C SER A 42 6.98 0.84 -4.73
N PHE A 43 6.32 1.32 -5.79
CA PHE A 43 5.81 2.68 -5.86
C PHE A 43 4.38 2.81 -5.32
N ALA A 44 3.55 1.77 -5.41
CA ALA A 44 2.20 1.78 -4.84
C ALA A 44 2.24 1.92 -3.31
N VAL A 45 3.17 1.25 -2.64
CA VAL A 45 3.39 1.43 -1.19
C VAL A 45 3.73 2.88 -0.83
N LEU A 46 4.42 3.59 -1.73
CA LEU A 46 4.76 5.01 -1.55
C LEU A 46 3.56 5.95 -1.86
N ALA A 47 2.65 5.55 -2.73
CA ALA A 47 1.48 6.34 -3.11
C ALA A 47 0.33 6.20 -2.09
N GLU A 48 0.14 5.01 -1.52
CA GLU A 48 -0.74 4.80 -0.36
C GLU A 48 -0.21 5.54 0.89
N THR A 49 1.02 6.03 0.84
CA THR A 49 1.66 6.86 1.89
C THR A 49 1.71 8.36 1.59
N GLU A 50 0.85 8.90 0.71
CA GLU A 50 0.38 10.29 0.91
C GLU A 50 -0.53 10.32 2.16
N GLY A 51 0.11 10.38 3.33
CA GLY A 51 -0.49 10.22 4.66
C GLY A 51 -0.10 8.91 5.33
N GLY A 52 -0.21 7.78 4.63
CA GLY A 52 0.25 6.47 5.10
C GLY A 52 -0.41 5.98 6.39
N LEU A 53 0.27 5.06 7.08
CA LEU A 53 -0.12 4.60 8.42
C LEU A 53 -0.35 5.77 9.39
N ALA A 54 0.38 6.89 9.23
CA ALA A 54 0.22 8.07 10.06
C ALA A 54 -1.13 8.76 9.83
N GLY A 55 -1.57 8.88 8.58
CA GLY A 55 -2.88 9.41 8.21
C GLY A 55 -4.02 8.51 8.69
N GLU A 56 -3.89 7.19 8.54
CA GLU A 56 -4.88 6.25 9.10
C GLU A 56 -4.97 6.36 10.63
N ILE A 57 -3.84 6.52 11.33
CA ILE A 57 -3.80 6.71 12.78
C ILE A 57 -4.48 8.02 13.19
N GLU A 58 -4.32 9.09 12.41
CA GLU A 58 -4.93 10.39 12.67
C GLU A 58 -6.46 10.34 12.49
N ASP A 59 -6.93 9.72 11.41
CA ASP A 59 -8.36 9.49 11.17
C ASP A 59 -9.03 8.65 12.28
N ILE A 60 -8.33 7.58 12.71
CA ILE A 60 -8.79 6.74 13.83
C ILE A 60 -8.87 7.56 15.12
N ARG A 61 -7.85 8.39 15.39
CA ARG A 61 -7.81 9.25 16.59
C ARG A 61 -8.97 10.24 16.61
N ASP A 62 -9.27 10.88 15.49
CA ASP A 62 -10.38 11.84 15.37
C ASP A 62 -11.74 11.18 15.52
N ARG A 63 -11.89 9.96 14.98
CA ARG A 63 -13.11 9.18 15.17
C ARG A 63 -13.32 8.79 16.63
N LEU A 64 -12.25 8.37 17.32
CA LEU A 64 -12.30 8.04 18.74
C LEU A 64 -12.59 9.26 19.63
N GLY A 65 -12.04 10.43 19.29
CA GLY A 65 -12.35 11.69 19.98
C GLY A 65 -13.84 12.01 19.95
N ARG A 66 -14.47 11.93 18.77
CA ARG A 66 -15.92 12.16 18.62
C ARG A 66 -16.77 11.20 19.44
N ILE A 67 -16.40 9.92 19.48
CA ILE A 67 -17.12 8.92 20.28
C ILE A 67 -16.97 9.22 21.79
N ARG A 68 -15.75 9.52 22.23
CA ARG A 68 -15.48 9.91 23.63
C ARG A 68 -16.32 11.11 24.04
N ASP A 69 -16.34 12.15 23.21
CA ASP A 69 -17.04 13.40 23.53
C ASP A 69 -18.57 13.18 23.58
N ALA A 70 -19.11 12.35 22.68
CA ALA A 70 -20.51 11.94 22.70
C ALA A 70 -20.87 11.12 23.96
N VAL A 71 -19.98 10.21 24.40
CA VAL A 71 -20.17 9.43 25.63
C VAL A 71 -20.12 10.30 26.88
N ILE A 72 -19.22 11.30 26.91
CA ILE A 72 -19.13 12.27 28.02
C ILE A 72 -20.40 13.13 28.07
N ALA A 73 -20.85 13.66 26.93
CA ALA A 73 -22.05 14.49 26.86
C ALA A 73 -23.33 13.71 27.25
N GLY A 74 -23.48 12.46 26.81
CA GLY A 74 -24.62 11.62 27.18
C GLY A 74 -24.64 11.20 28.66
N ARG A 75 -23.50 11.25 29.36
CA ARG A 75 -23.42 10.91 30.79
C ARG A 75 -23.84 12.10 31.68
N SER A 76 -23.61 13.34 31.24
CA SER A 76 -24.05 14.55 31.95
C SER A 76 -25.56 14.78 31.95
N GLU A 77 -26.31 14.19 31.01
CA GLU A 77 -27.77 14.31 30.96
C GLU A 77 -28.50 13.32 31.90
N GLY A 78 -27.79 12.30 32.41
CA GLY A 78 -28.36 11.22 33.24
C GLY A 78 -28.31 11.43 34.76
N GLU A 79 -27.56 12.41 35.28
CA GLU A 79 -27.43 12.64 36.74
C GLU A 79 -28.38 13.74 37.29
N GLY A 80 -29.31 14.24 36.47
CA GLY A 80 -30.14 15.40 36.80
C GLY A 80 -31.64 15.15 37.00
N LYS A 81 -32.12 13.91 37.14
CA LYS A 81 -33.56 13.66 37.37
C LYS A 81 -33.85 12.43 38.23
#